data_AF-A0A7S3GMX8-F1
#
_entry.id   AF-A0A7S3GMX8-F1
#
_cell.length_a   1.000
_cell.length_b   1.000
_cell.length_c   1.000
_cell.angle_alpha   90.00
_cell.angle_beta   90.00
_cell.angle_gamma   90.00
#
_symmetry.space_group_name_H-M   'P 1'
#
loop_
_entity.id
_entity.type
_entity.pdbx_description
1 polymer ?
#
loop_
_entity_poly.entity_id
_entity_poly.type
_entity_poly.pdbx_seq_one_letter_code
_entity_poly.pdbx_strand_id
1 'polypeptide(L)'
;PEAPEIFDAPYKGMQSENGGIVGMLEVIESDFARLEADTKASEASAQKEYDTFMTDSKVDKESKVKDIEHKTAKKQDESQTLTVKSEDLEGTQKELDAALAYFDKLKPSCVDAGVSYEDRVARRKEEIESLQEALKILNGEDIA
;
A
#
# COMPACT_ATOMS: atom_id res chain seq x y z
N PRO A 1 -95.92 55.77 31.03
CA PRO A 1 -94.64 55.13 30.65
C PRO A 1 -94.74 53.62 30.89
N GLU A 2 -94.88 52.84 29.82
CA GLU A 2 -94.91 51.38 29.90
C GLU A 2 -93.51 50.83 30.23
N ALA A 3 -93.48 49.83 31.11
CA ALA A 3 -92.26 49.14 31.52
C ALA A 3 -91.71 48.33 30.33
N PRO A 4 -90.38 48.25 30.16
CA PRO A 4 -89.79 47.53 29.03
C PRO A 4 -90.05 46.03 29.15
N GLU A 5 -90.26 45.39 28.00
CA GLU A 5 -90.52 43.95 27.91
C GLU A 5 -89.37 43.15 28.55
N ILE A 6 -89.72 42.31 29.52
CA ILE A 6 -88.80 41.42 30.22
C ILE A 6 -88.87 40.09 29.46
N PHE A 7 -87.72 39.60 28.98
CA PHE A 7 -87.55 38.42 28.13
C PHE A 7 -88.52 37.24 28.45
N ASP A 8 -89.54 37.07 27.61
CA ASP A 8 -90.61 36.06 27.77
C ASP A 8 -90.24 34.63 27.35
N ALA A 9 -89.02 34.40 26.86
CA ALA A 9 -88.56 33.07 26.45
C ALA A 9 -87.40 32.59 27.35
N PRO A 10 -87.47 31.38 27.93
CA PRO A 10 -86.34 30.82 28.66
C PRO A 10 -85.15 30.72 27.70
N TYR A 11 -83.99 31.23 28.11
CA TYR A 11 -82.75 31.13 27.35
C TYR A 11 -82.47 29.65 27.04
N LYS A 12 -82.71 29.23 25.79
CA LYS A 12 -82.61 27.83 25.39
C LYS A 12 -81.16 27.33 25.29
N GLY A 13 -80.17 28.20 25.56
CA GLY A 13 -78.75 27.90 25.39
C GLY A 13 -78.36 27.77 23.92
N MET A 14 -77.05 27.90 23.64
CA MET A 14 -76.46 27.67 22.31
C MET A 14 -76.41 26.16 21.99
N GLN A 15 -77.58 25.49 22.05
CA GLN A 15 -77.70 24.03 21.87
C GLN A 15 -77.19 23.55 20.49
N SER A 16 -77.18 24.44 19.49
CA SER A 16 -76.62 24.16 18.16
C SER A 16 -75.09 24.22 18.11
N GLU A 17 -74.40 24.84 19.08
CA GLU A 17 -72.94 25.00 19.08
C GLU A 17 -72.21 23.84 19.78
N ASN A 18 -72.90 23.08 20.63
CA ASN A 18 -72.31 21.94 21.34
C ASN A 18 -71.78 20.83 20.41
N GLY A 19 -72.36 20.67 19.20
CA GLY A 19 -71.88 19.70 18.21
C GLY A 19 -70.61 20.15 17.48
N GLY A 20 -70.38 21.46 17.35
CA GLY A 20 -69.21 22.00 16.65
C GLY A 20 -67.91 21.84 17.44
N ILE A 21 -67.98 22.02 18.76
CA ILE A 21 -66.82 21.85 19.65
C ILE A 21 -66.36 20.38 19.69
N VAL A 22 -67.29 19.43 19.74
CA VAL A 22 -66.96 17.99 19.71
C VAL A 22 -66.31 17.62 18.38
N GLY A 23 -66.86 18.07 17.25
CA GLY A 23 -66.23 17.83 15.94
C GLY A 23 -64.85 18.47 15.81
N MET A 24 -64.63 19.66 16.38
CA MET A 24 -63.30 20.28 16.41
C MET A 24 -62.31 19.47 17.27
N LEU A 25 -62.74 18.94 18.41
CA LEU A 25 -61.91 18.07 19.26
C LEU A 25 -61.58 16.73 18.58
N GLU A 26 -62.53 16.14 17.84
CA GLU A 26 -62.30 14.93 17.04
C GLU A 26 -61.28 15.17 15.90
N VAL A 27 -61.33 16.32 15.23
CA VAL A 27 -60.33 16.72 14.23
C VAL A 27 -58.95 16.88 14.88
N ILE A 28 -58.88 17.57 16.01
CA ILE A 28 -57.63 17.76 16.76
C ILE A 28 -57.05 16.40 17.20
N GLU A 29 -57.88 15.48 17.69
CA GLU A 29 -57.45 14.13 18.06
C GLU A 29 -56.88 13.36 16.85
N SER A 30 -57.58 13.40 15.71
CA SER A 30 -57.11 12.79 14.47
C SER A 30 -55.78 13.38 14.00
N ASP A 31 -55.61 14.70 14.11
CA ASP A 31 -54.37 15.39 13.72
C ASP A 31 -53.21 14.99 14.65
N PHE A 32 -53.44 14.88 15.96
CA PHE A 32 -52.42 14.39 16.89
C PHE A 32 -52.05 12.93 16.65
N ALA A 33 -53.03 12.06 16.41
CA ALA A 33 -52.78 10.66 16.10
C ALA A 33 -51.95 10.50 14.82
N ARG A 34 -52.25 11.32 13.79
CA ARG A 34 -51.48 11.34 12.55
C ARG A 34 -50.07 11.87 12.77
N LEU A 35 -49.92 12.99 13.48
CA LEU A 35 -48.62 13.58 13.80
C LEU A 35 -47.73 12.61 14.59
N GLU A 36 -48.31 11.90 15.56
CA GLU A 36 -47.59 10.89 16.35
C GLU A 36 -47.11 9.74 15.47
N ALA A 37 -47.98 9.22 14.58
CA ALA A 37 -47.62 8.15 13.65
C ALA A 37 -46.50 8.58 12.68
N ASP A 38 -46.64 9.77 12.07
CA ASP A 38 -45.67 10.31 11.12
C ASP A 38 -44.30 10.57 11.79
N THR A 39 -44.32 11.11 13.02
CA THR A 39 -43.11 11.39 13.80
C THR A 39 -42.41 10.09 14.19
N LYS A 40 -43.14 9.10 14.72
CA LYS A 40 -42.56 7.79 15.07
C LYS A 40 -41.96 7.07 13.86
N ALA A 41 -42.64 7.13 12.71
CA ALA A 41 -42.12 6.55 11.48
C ALA A 41 -40.83 7.25 11.02
N SER A 42 -40.81 8.59 11.09
CA SER A 42 -39.64 9.39 10.71
C SER A 42 -38.46 9.15 11.64
N GLU A 43 -38.68 9.11 12.95
CA GLU A 43 -37.65 8.80 13.96
C GLU A 43 -37.10 7.39 13.78
N ALA A 44 -37.96 6.40 13.53
CA ALA A 44 -37.53 5.03 13.28
C ALA A 44 -36.67 4.92 12.00
N SER A 45 -37.03 5.63 10.92
CA SER A 45 -36.22 5.67 9.69
C SER A 45 -34.88 6.35 9.94
N ALA A 46 -34.88 7.52 10.58
CA ALA A 46 -33.67 8.27 10.89
C ALA A 46 -32.70 7.47 11.76
N GLN A 47 -33.22 6.77 12.78
CA GLN A 47 -32.40 5.92 13.65
C GLN A 47 -31.79 4.76 12.86
N LYS A 48 -32.57 4.10 12.00
CA LYS A 48 -32.08 2.99 11.16
C LYS A 48 -31.00 3.45 10.18
N GLU A 49 -31.20 4.59 9.53
CA GLU A 49 -30.22 5.18 8.61
C GLU A 49 -28.93 5.54 9.33
N TYR A 50 -29.03 6.14 10.52
CA TYR A 50 -27.88 6.46 11.37
C TYR A 50 -27.12 5.19 11.77
N ASP A 51 -27.81 4.17 12.27
CA ASP A 51 -27.18 2.92 12.72
C ASP A 51 -26.49 2.20 11.56
N THR A 52 -27.12 2.18 10.38
CA THR A 52 -26.55 1.60 9.16
C THR A 52 -25.31 2.38 8.75
N PHE A 53 -25.41 3.71 8.64
CA PHE A 53 -24.30 4.57 8.23
C PHE A 53 -23.10 4.45 9.18
N MET A 54 -23.35 4.44 10.49
CA MET A 54 -22.30 4.32 11.51
C MET A 54 -21.64 2.94 11.46
N THR A 55 -22.41 1.89 11.20
CA THR A 55 -21.89 0.52 11.08
C THR A 55 -21.01 0.40 9.84
N ASP A 56 -21.50 0.82 8.68
CA ASP A 56 -20.77 0.78 7.41
C ASP A 56 -19.50 1.65 7.48
N SER A 57 -19.60 2.85 8.05
CA SER A 57 -18.46 3.75 8.24
C SER A 57 -17.40 3.15 9.17
N LYS A 58 -17.81 2.44 10.22
CA LYS A 58 -16.87 1.76 11.12
C LYS A 58 -16.12 0.64 10.41
N VAL A 59 -16.85 -0.20 9.68
CA VAL A 59 -16.25 -1.32 8.91
C VAL A 59 -15.30 -0.78 7.84
N ASP A 60 -15.72 0.23 7.08
CA ASP A 60 -14.90 0.84 6.03
C ASP A 60 -13.63 1.48 6.64
N LYS A 61 -13.76 2.20 7.76
CA LYS A 61 -12.61 2.77 8.48
C LYS A 61 -11.64 1.67 8.92
N GLU A 62 -12.11 0.61 9.56
CA GLU A 62 -11.26 -0.49 10.03
C GLU A 62 -10.54 -1.17 8.85
N SER A 63 -11.24 -1.39 7.73
CA SER A 63 -10.64 -1.93 6.50
C SER A 63 -9.55 -1.01 5.96
N LYS A 64 -9.81 0.29 5.84
CA LYS A 64 -8.82 1.25 5.33
C LYS A 64 -7.61 1.37 6.24
N VAL A 65 -7.79 1.30 7.56
CA VAL A 65 -6.66 1.32 8.51
C VAL A 65 -5.75 0.12 8.27
N LYS A 66 -6.31 -1.09 8.16
CA LYS A 66 -5.53 -2.29 7.84
C LYS A 66 -4.83 -2.19 6.48
N ASP A 67 -5.51 -1.67 5.46
CA ASP A 67 -4.91 -1.45 4.14
C ASP A 67 -3.73 -0.48 4.21
N ILE A 68 -3.85 0.59 4.99
CA ILE A 68 -2.76 1.56 5.19
C ILE A 68 -1.58 0.88 5.88
N GLU A 69 -1.82 0.11 6.95
CA GLU A 69 -0.76 -0.62 7.66
C GLU A 69 -0.02 -1.58 6.72
N HIS A 70 -0.76 -2.42 5.99
CA HIS A 70 -0.18 -3.37 5.03
C HIS A 70 0.60 -2.68 3.91
N LYS A 71 0.04 -1.62 3.31
CA LYS A 71 0.71 -0.86 2.25
C LYS A 71 1.95 -0.14 2.75
N THR A 72 1.92 0.38 3.98
CA THR A 72 3.07 1.05 4.60
C THR A 72 4.21 0.06 4.86
N ALA A 73 3.89 -1.11 5.44
CA ALA A 73 4.87 -2.17 5.66
C ALA A 73 5.47 -2.65 4.33
N LYS A 74 4.63 -2.94 3.33
CA LYS A 74 5.10 -3.35 2.00
C LYS A 74 6.00 -2.31 1.35
N LYS A 75 5.64 -1.02 1.45
CA LYS A 75 6.47 0.07 0.93
C LYS A 75 7.85 0.09 1.59
N GLN A 76 7.91 -0.11 2.91
CA GLN A 76 9.17 -0.16 3.65
C GLN A 76 10.05 -1.33 3.16
N ASP A 77 9.48 -2.53 3.08
CA ASP A 77 10.19 -3.73 2.63
C ASP A 77 10.72 -3.58 1.20
N GLU A 78 9.90 -3.07 0.28
CA GLU A 78 10.29 -2.82 -1.11
C GLU A 78 11.35 -1.73 -1.20
N SER A 79 11.27 -0.67 -0.39
CA SER A 79 12.29 0.39 -0.36
C SER A 79 13.62 -0.15 0.14
N GLN A 80 13.62 -0.98 1.18
CA GLN A 80 14.84 -1.62 1.68
C GLN A 80 15.43 -2.57 0.65
N THR A 81 14.60 -3.39 0.00
CA THR A 81 15.02 -4.31 -1.07
C THR A 81 15.65 -3.54 -2.22
N LEU A 82 15.06 -2.41 -2.62
CA LEU A 82 15.58 -1.56 -3.68
C LEU A 82 16.96 -0.98 -3.32
N THR A 83 17.15 -0.50 -2.09
CA THR A 83 18.46 -0.03 -1.62
C THR A 83 19.51 -1.13 -1.69
N VAL A 84 19.23 -2.29 -1.10
CA VAL A 84 20.17 -3.44 -1.10
C VAL A 84 20.49 -3.86 -2.52
N LYS A 85 19.49 -3.97 -3.41
CA LYS A 85 19.73 -4.36 -4.81
C LYS A 85 20.52 -3.32 -5.60
N SER A 86 20.38 -2.05 -5.27
CA SER A 86 21.17 -0.98 -5.89
C SER A 86 22.64 -1.07 -5.45
N GLU A 87 22.88 -1.32 -4.16
CA GLU A 87 24.24 -1.54 -3.62
C GLU A 87 24.88 -2.81 -4.18
N ASP A 88 24.14 -3.92 -4.25
CA ASP A 88 24.56 -5.18 -4.89
C ASP A 88 24.98 -4.93 -6.35
N LEU A 89 24.16 -4.18 -7.11
CA LEU A 89 24.43 -3.87 -8.50
C LEU A 89 25.72 -3.03 -8.65
N GLU A 90 25.90 -2.02 -7.81
CA GLU A 90 27.11 -1.20 -7.84
C GLU A 90 28.35 -2.02 -7.49
N GLY A 91 28.27 -2.88 -6.46
CA GLY A 91 29.36 -3.76 -6.07
C GLY A 91 29.74 -4.76 -7.16
N THR A 92 28.74 -5.46 -7.72
CA THR A 92 28.96 -6.44 -8.79
C THR A 92 29.49 -5.80 -10.07
N GLN A 93 29.07 -4.57 -10.40
CA GLN A 93 29.64 -3.84 -11.53
C GLN A 93 31.13 -3.52 -11.30
N LYS A 94 31.51 -3.08 -10.10
CA LYS A 94 32.93 -2.85 -9.76
C LYS A 94 33.76 -4.12 -9.86
N GLU A 95 33.23 -5.25 -9.38
CA GLU A 95 33.90 -6.55 -9.50
C GLU A 95 34.06 -6.99 -10.96
N LEU A 96 33.02 -6.82 -11.77
CA LEU A 96 33.05 -7.12 -13.20
C LEU A 96 34.09 -6.26 -13.92
N ASP A 97 34.12 -4.95 -13.66
CA ASP A 97 35.07 -4.02 -14.26
C ASP A 97 36.52 -4.40 -13.88
N ALA A 98 36.74 -4.76 -12.61
CA ALA A 98 38.05 -5.24 -12.15
C ALA A 98 38.46 -6.55 -12.82
N ALA A 99 37.53 -7.50 -12.98
CA ALA A 99 37.77 -8.77 -13.64
C ALA A 99 38.10 -8.58 -15.13
N LEU A 100 37.38 -7.71 -15.83
CA LEU A 100 37.65 -7.36 -17.22
C LEU A 100 39.02 -6.68 -17.38
N ALA A 101 39.36 -5.74 -16.51
CA ALA A 101 40.68 -5.10 -16.51
C ALA A 101 41.82 -6.10 -16.27
N TYR A 102 41.60 -7.11 -15.41
CA TYR A 102 42.57 -8.19 -15.20
C TYR A 102 42.66 -9.13 -16.41
N PHE A 103 41.52 -9.49 -16.99
CA PHE A 103 41.45 -10.31 -18.19
C PHE A 103 42.21 -9.65 -19.36
N ASP A 104 42.01 -8.36 -19.59
CA ASP A 104 42.70 -7.61 -20.64
C ASP A 104 44.21 -7.55 -20.43
N LYS A 105 44.68 -7.51 -19.17
CA LYS A 105 46.13 -7.61 -18.86
C LYS A 105 46.70 -8.99 -19.20
N LEU A 106 45.94 -10.07 -19.02
CA LEU A 106 46.39 -11.43 -19.29
C LEU A 106 46.30 -11.80 -20.79
N LYS A 107 45.38 -11.18 -21.52
CA LYS A 107 45.08 -11.53 -22.92
C LYS A 107 46.31 -11.52 -23.83
N PRO A 108 47.23 -10.53 -23.79
CA PRO A 108 48.46 -10.56 -24.59
C PRO A 108 49.37 -11.76 -24.29
N SER A 109 49.47 -12.16 -23.02
CA SER A 109 50.36 -13.26 -22.59
C SER A 109 49.76 -14.66 -22.79
N CYS A 110 48.43 -14.77 -22.73
CA CYS A 110 47.74 -16.06 -22.70
C CYS A 110 47.02 -16.39 -24.03
N VAL A 111 46.56 -15.38 -24.77
CA VAL A 111 45.76 -15.55 -25.99
C VAL A 111 46.52 -15.06 -27.22
N ASP A 112 47.13 -13.87 -27.15
CA ASP A 112 47.77 -13.23 -28.31
C ASP A 112 49.29 -13.43 -28.37
N ALA A 113 49.84 -14.35 -27.56
CA ALA A 113 51.29 -14.47 -27.38
C ALA A 113 52.06 -14.86 -28.66
N GLY A 114 51.38 -15.24 -29.74
CA GLY A 114 51.96 -15.46 -31.06
C GLY A 114 53.00 -16.58 -31.18
N VAL A 115 53.37 -17.23 -30.07
CA VAL A 115 54.32 -18.33 -29.99
C VAL A 115 53.57 -19.65 -29.80
N SER A 116 53.79 -20.59 -30.71
CA SER A 116 53.20 -21.92 -30.62
C SER A 116 53.71 -22.65 -29.37
N TYR A 117 52.94 -23.64 -28.90
CA TYR A 117 53.39 -24.51 -27.82
C TYR A 117 54.71 -25.19 -28.17
N GLU A 118 54.88 -25.60 -29.43
CA GLU A 118 56.10 -26.23 -29.93
C GLU A 118 57.31 -25.28 -29.83
N ASP A 119 57.18 -24.02 -30.23
CA ASP A 119 58.25 -23.02 -30.11
C ASP A 119 58.61 -22.70 -28.64
N ARG A 120 57.64 -22.80 -27.74
CA ARG A 120 57.88 -22.67 -26.29
C ARG A 120 58.64 -23.88 -25.74
N VAL A 121 58.30 -25.09 -26.18
CA VAL A 121 58.97 -26.33 -25.76
C VAL A 121 60.39 -26.39 -26.31
N ALA A 122 60.60 -26.02 -27.58
CA ALA A 122 61.92 -25.98 -28.21
C ALA A 122 62.87 -25.03 -27.46
N ARG A 123 62.47 -23.78 -27.22
CA ARG A 123 63.29 -22.82 -26.46
C ARG A 123 63.63 -23.28 -25.05
N ARG A 124 62.68 -23.89 -24.35
CA ARG A 124 62.94 -24.47 -23.01
C ARG A 124 63.94 -25.62 -23.06
N LYS A 125 63.89 -26.44 -24.12
CA LYS A 125 64.84 -27.54 -24.28
C LYS A 125 66.25 -27.01 -24.53
N GLU A 126 66.40 -26.02 -25.40
CA GLU A 126 67.69 -25.34 -25.64
C GLU A 126 68.24 -24.69 -24.36
N GLU A 127 67.38 -24.03 -23.57
CA GLU A 127 67.76 -23.43 -22.29
C GLU A 127 68.21 -24.49 -21.28
N ILE A 128 67.51 -25.63 -21.20
CA ILE A 128 67.91 -26.77 -20.34
C ILE A 128 69.26 -27.34 -20.75
N GLU A 129 69.48 -27.54 -22.05
CA GLU A 129 70.75 -28.06 -22.57
C GLU A 129 71.91 -27.10 -22.25
N SER A 130 71.71 -25.80 -22.45
CA SER A 130 72.71 -24.78 -22.10
C SER A 130 73.00 -24.72 -20.59
N LEU A 131 71.97 -24.82 -19.74
CA LEU A 131 72.15 -24.87 -18.28
C LEU A 131 72.87 -26.15 -17.83
N GLN A 132 72.60 -27.28 -18.48
CA GLN A 132 73.31 -28.54 -18.20
C GLN A 132 74.78 -28.44 -18.59
N GLU A 133 75.09 -27.83 -19.73
CA GLU A 133 76.47 -27.60 -20.17
C GLU A 133 77.21 -26.65 -19.22
N ALA A 134 76.60 -25.53 -18.83
CA ALA A 134 77.16 -24.64 -17.82
C ALA A 134 77.41 -25.35 -16.47
N LEU A 135 76.51 -26.25 -16.07
CA LEU A 135 76.65 -27.04 -14.84
C LEU A 135 77.79 -28.06 -14.93
N LYS A 136 78.00 -28.71 -16.09
CA LYS A 136 79.15 -29.60 -16.33
C LYS A 136 80.48 -28.86 -16.26
N ILE A 137 80.55 -27.67 -16.86
CA ILE A 137 81.71 -26.78 -16.78
C ILE A 137 81.99 -26.39 -15.32
N LEU A 138 80.96 -26.00 -14.56
CA LEU A 138 81.11 -25.61 -13.14
C LEU A 138 81.48 -26.78 -12.22
N ASN A 139 81.01 -27.99 -12.53
CA ASN A 139 81.36 -29.21 -11.78
C ASN A 139 82.73 -29.79 -12.18
N GLY A 140 83.43 -29.17 -13.14
CA GLY A 140 84.74 -29.61 -13.59
C GLY A 140 84.72 -30.86 -14.47
N GLU A 141 83.54 -31.27 -14.98
CA GLU A 141 83.43 -32.40 -15.92
C GLU A 141 83.98 -32.04 -17.32
N ASP A 142 84.03 -30.74 -17.66
CA ASP A 142 84.61 -30.21 -18.90
C ASP A 142 86.00 -29.55 -18.71
N ILE A 143 86.61 -29.64 -17.52
CA ILE A 143 88.01 -29.22 -17.29
C ILE A 143 88.88 -30.48 -17.22
N ALA A 144 89.39 -30.88 -18.39
CA ALA A 144 90.56 -31.75 -18.55
C ALA A 144 91.67 -30.97 -19.27
#